data_AF-A0A2V6SYW5-F1
#
_entry.id   AF-A0A2V6SYW5-F1
#
_cell.length_a   1.000
_cell.length_b   1.000
_cell.length_c   1.000
_cell.angle_alpha   90.00
_cell.angle_beta   90.00
_cell.angle_gamma   90.00
#
_symmetry.space_group_name_H-M   'P 1'
#
loop_
_entity.id
_entity.type
_entity.pdbx_description
1 polymer ?
#
loop_
_entity_poly.entity_id
_entity_poly.type
_entity_poly.pdbx_seq_one_letter_code
_entity_poly.pdbx_strand_id
1 'polypeptide(L)'
;MGEGAIGMPRSIVPLLLGCLWLTAASPALAQTLMVRPDLWPDSGSPQSPFCKRNQGNLVVTVKSVGPATAPLAPFYVKVEFKPGGPFEKQVDRVIPGSTADVQFAIPPGCFNPDCKFTITIDSRNNIRESDKSNNVANGRCPRS
;
A
#
# COMPACT_ATOMS: atom_id res chain seq x y z
N MET A 1 47.90 -18.40 -77.98
CA MET A 1 48.69 -19.62 -77.67
C MET A 1 49.21 -19.46 -76.26
N GLY A 2 48.84 -20.36 -75.36
CA GLY A 2 49.12 -20.28 -73.92
C GLY A 2 48.16 -21.18 -73.16
N GLU A 3 48.58 -22.44 -73.01
CA GLU A 3 47.93 -23.56 -72.34
C GLU A 3 47.78 -23.40 -70.82
N GLY A 4 46.90 -24.24 -70.25
CA GLY A 4 47.07 -24.83 -68.92
C GLY A 4 46.23 -24.19 -67.82
N ALA A 5 45.71 -24.89 -66.82
CA ALA A 5 45.58 -26.32 -66.57
C ALA A 5 44.60 -26.45 -65.39
N ILE A 6 43.94 -27.60 -65.35
CA ILE A 6 42.94 -28.02 -64.37
C ILE A 6 43.58 -28.17 -62.98
N GLY A 7 42.93 -27.65 -61.94
CA GLY A 7 43.36 -27.82 -60.55
C GLY A 7 42.21 -27.62 -59.56
N MET A 8 41.44 -28.67 -59.27
CA MET A 8 40.81 -28.85 -57.96
C MET A 8 41.88 -29.44 -57.04
N PRO A 9 41.96 -29.08 -55.73
CA PRO A 9 41.02 -29.67 -54.78
C PRO A 9 40.79 -28.89 -53.46
N ARG A 10 39.91 -29.51 -52.64
CA ARG A 10 39.76 -29.42 -51.18
C ARG A 10 38.82 -28.34 -50.63
N SER A 11 37.61 -28.83 -50.33
CA SER A 11 36.79 -28.37 -49.22
C SER A 11 37.62 -28.13 -47.95
N ILE A 12 37.48 -26.93 -47.40
CA ILE A 12 37.73 -26.64 -45.99
C ILE A 12 36.45 -25.96 -45.50
N VAL A 13 35.76 -26.63 -44.58
CA VAL A 13 34.64 -26.11 -43.81
C VAL A 13 35.21 -25.27 -42.67
N PRO A 14 34.93 -23.95 -42.56
CA PRO A 14 35.10 -23.24 -41.32
C PRO A 14 33.79 -23.32 -40.52
N LEU A 15 33.81 -24.20 -39.53
CA LEU A 15 32.88 -24.24 -38.42
C LEU A 15 33.30 -23.17 -37.42
N LEU A 16 32.65 -21.99 -37.39
CA LEU A 16 32.79 -21.08 -36.24
C LEU A 16 31.50 -20.29 -36.00
N LEU A 17 30.86 -20.66 -34.88
CA LEU A 17 30.33 -19.78 -33.83
C LEU A 17 29.54 -18.55 -34.33
N GLY A 18 28.21 -18.57 -34.23
CA GLY A 18 27.58 -18.45 -32.93
C GLY A 18 27.61 -17.02 -32.40
N CYS A 19 27.11 -16.04 -33.16
CA CYS A 19 26.69 -14.76 -32.57
C CYS A 19 25.24 -14.90 -32.10
N LEU A 20 25.09 -15.58 -30.97
CA LEU A 20 23.92 -15.48 -30.12
C LEU A 20 23.90 -14.03 -29.63
N TRP A 21 23.11 -13.17 -30.29
CA TRP A 21 22.86 -11.84 -29.78
C TRP A 21 22.18 -12.01 -28.42
N LEU A 22 22.94 -11.81 -27.34
CA LEU A 22 22.36 -11.60 -26.03
C LEU A 22 21.45 -10.39 -26.15
N THR A 23 20.14 -10.63 -26.22
CA THR A 23 19.16 -9.59 -25.95
C THR A 23 19.42 -9.14 -24.52
N ALA A 24 20.10 -8.01 -24.36
CA ALA A 24 20.19 -7.33 -23.08
C ALA A 24 18.76 -7.14 -22.59
N ALA A 25 18.36 -7.90 -21.57
CA ALA A 25 17.12 -7.67 -20.86
C ALA A 25 17.16 -6.21 -20.40
N SER A 26 16.31 -5.38 -20.99
CA SER A 26 16.31 -3.94 -20.73
C SER A 26 16.06 -3.72 -19.23
N PRO A 27 16.99 -3.09 -18.47
CA PRO A 27 16.80 -2.86 -17.04
C PRO A 27 15.66 -1.86 -16.75
N ALA A 28 15.13 -1.20 -17.79
CA ALA A 28 14.02 -0.25 -17.69
C ALA A 28 12.69 -0.87 -17.22
N LEU A 29 12.52 -2.21 -17.26
CA LEU A 29 11.33 -2.87 -16.75
C LEU A 29 11.45 -3.31 -15.28
N ALA A 30 12.64 -3.30 -14.69
CA ALA A 30 12.87 -3.77 -13.32
C ALA A 30 12.66 -2.70 -12.24
N GLN A 31 12.48 -1.42 -12.61
CA GLN A 31 12.41 -0.30 -11.66
C GLN A 31 11.03 0.34 -11.50
N THR A 32 9.94 -0.26 -12.02
CA THR A 32 8.59 0.05 -11.49
C THR A 32 8.39 -0.66 -10.14
N LEU A 33 9.38 -0.53 -9.27
CA LEU A 33 9.47 -1.09 -7.94
C LEU A 33 8.50 -0.29 -7.07
N MET A 34 7.21 -0.61 -7.23
CA MET A 34 6.14 -0.42 -6.26
C MET A 34 6.18 0.89 -5.47
N VAL A 35 6.12 2.03 -6.17
CA VAL A 35 5.77 3.31 -5.57
C VAL A 35 4.30 3.21 -5.11
N ARG A 36 4.11 2.70 -3.90
CA ARG A 36 2.81 2.52 -3.28
C ARG A 36 2.77 3.33 -1.99
N PRO A 37 1.65 4.01 -1.73
CA PRO A 37 1.43 4.61 -0.43
C PRO A 37 1.31 3.51 0.63
N ASP A 38 1.45 3.93 1.86
CA ASP A 38 1.10 3.15 3.05
C ASP A 38 0.12 3.96 3.88
N LEU A 39 -0.95 3.32 4.35
CA LEU A 39 -1.97 3.90 5.20
C LEU A 39 -2.01 3.16 6.52
N TRP A 40 -1.96 3.91 7.61
CA TRP A 40 -2.14 3.33 8.93
C TRP A 40 -2.87 4.32 9.85
N PRO A 41 -3.50 3.83 10.93
CA PRO A 41 -4.09 4.70 11.93
C PRO A 41 -2.98 5.40 12.73
N ASP A 42 -3.08 6.73 12.87
CA ASP A 42 -2.21 7.50 13.75
C ASP A 42 -2.65 7.31 15.21
N SER A 43 -1.72 6.94 16.08
CA SER A 43 -1.99 6.72 17.50
C SER A 43 -2.23 8.01 18.27
N GLY A 44 -1.81 9.17 17.74
CA GLY A 44 -1.93 10.44 18.42
C GLY A 44 -1.11 10.49 19.71
N SER A 45 -1.77 10.56 20.86
CA SER A 45 -1.11 10.69 22.17
C SER A 45 -0.67 9.33 22.72
N PRO A 46 0.56 9.19 23.24
CA PRO A 46 1.02 7.94 23.87
C PRO A 46 0.27 7.60 25.16
N GLN A 47 -0.34 8.59 25.84
CA GLN A 47 -1.13 8.36 27.05
C GLN A 47 -2.51 7.75 26.75
N SER A 48 -3.07 8.01 25.56
CA SER A 48 -4.37 7.48 25.15
C SER A 48 -4.36 7.17 23.65
N PRO A 49 -3.62 6.12 23.23
CA PRO A 49 -3.42 5.83 21.83
C PRO A 49 -4.76 5.56 21.14
N PHE A 50 -4.93 6.18 19.98
CA PHE A 50 -6.13 6.13 19.15
C PHE A 50 -7.40 6.72 19.79
N CYS A 51 -7.32 7.30 20.99
CA CYS A 51 -8.49 7.88 21.67
C CYS A 51 -8.53 9.41 21.56
N LYS A 52 -8.59 9.93 20.34
CA LYS A 52 -8.96 11.33 20.10
C LYS A 52 -10.49 11.42 20.08
N ARG A 53 -11.09 12.22 20.97
CA ARG A 53 -12.56 12.40 21.05
C ARG A 53 -12.96 13.83 20.67
N ASN A 54 -14.08 13.97 19.98
CA ASN A 54 -14.69 15.26 19.67
C ASN A 54 -16.22 15.17 19.76
N GLN A 55 -16.84 15.87 20.72
CA GLN A 55 -18.30 15.94 20.89
C GLN A 55 -19.00 14.56 20.87
N GLY A 56 -18.47 13.58 21.60
CA GLY A 56 -19.03 12.22 21.64
C GLY A 56 -18.63 11.31 20.48
N ASN A 57 -17.86 11.81 19.51
CA ASN A 57 -17.29 11.02 18.42
C ASN A 57 -15.86 10.57 18.74
N LEU A 58 -15.49 9.39 18.24
CA LEU A 58 -14.11 8.97 18.06
C LEU A 58 -13.58 9.61 16.77
N VAL A 59 -12.43 10.27 16.85
CA VAL A 59 -11.71 10.82 15.69
C VAL A 59 -10.59 9.85 15.34
N VAL A 60 -10.73 9.14 14.22
CA VAL A 60 -9.68 8.31 13.65
C VAL A 60 -8.87 9.15 12.69
N THR A 61 -7.59 9.37 13.01
CA THR A 61 -6.65 10.03 12.10
C THR A 61 -5.98 8.98 11.25
N VAL A 62 -6.17 9.04 9.94
CA VAL A 62 -5.49 8.20 8.95
C VAL A 62 -4.25 8.93 8.48
N LYS A 63 -3.09 8.25 8.49
CA LYS A 63 -1.84 8.80 7.99
C LYS A 63 -1.49 8.11 6.67
N SER A 64 -1.14 8.90 5.65
CA SER A 64 -0.55 8.39 4.42
C SER A 64 0.94 8.68 4.41
N VAL A 65 1.74 7.63 4.22
CA VAL A 65 3.19 7.74 4.04
C VAL A 65 3.65 7.05 2.76
N GLY A 66 4.96 7.08 2.53
CA GLY A 66 5.55 6.44 1.38
C GLY A 66 5.33 7.24 0.10
N PRO A 67 5.91 6.75 -1.00
CA PRO A 67 5.90 7.49 -2.25
C PRO A 67 4.54 7.28 -2.94
N ALA A 68 3.83 8.37 -3.16
CA ALA A 68 2.71 8.44 -4.09
C ALA A 68 2.71 9.85 -4.71
N THR A 69 2.43 9.92 -6.02
CA THR A 69 2.55 11.17 -6.80
C THR A 69 1.21 11.87 -7.01
N ALA A 70 0.11 11.21 -6.65
CA ALA A 70 -1.25 11.71 -6.78
C ALA A 70 -2.05 11.44 -5.50
N PRO A 71 -3.13 12.21 -5.25
CA PRO A 71 -4.09 11.89 -4.19
C PRO A 71 -4.60 10.46 -4.32
N LEU A 72 -4.82 9.82 -3.19
CA LEU A 72 -5.33 8.46 -3.14
C LEU A 72 -6.78 8.40 -3.62
N ALA A 73 -7.14 7.28 -4.24
CA ALA A 73 -8.52 6.97 -4.57
C ALA A 73 -9.37 6.90 -3.28
N PRO A 74 -10.70 7.00 -3.37
CA PRO A 74 -11.57 6.80 -2.21
C PRO A 74 -11.39 5.40 -1.60
N PHE A 75 -11.41 5.33 -0.27
CA PHE A 75 -11.32 4.09 0.50
C PHE A 75 -12.20 4.15 1.75
N TYR A 76 -12.27 3.06 2.51
CA TYR A 76 -13.14 2.98 3.68
C TYR A 76 -12.34 2.77 4.97
N VAL A 77 -12.75 3.47 6.02
CA VAL A 77 -12.28 3.24 7.39
C VAL A 77 -13.40 2.58 8.17
N LYS A 78 -13.09 1.46 8.82
CA LYS A 78 -14.01 0.74 9.69
C LYS A 78 -13.58 0.88 11.14
N VAL A 79 -14.53 1.10 12.03
CA VAL A 79 -14.37 1.04 13.48
C VAL A 79 -15.36 0.04 14.06
N GLU A 80 -14.86 -0.98 14.75
CA GLU A 80 -15.69 -1.95 15.45
C GLU A 80 -15.66 -1.69 16.95
N PHE A 81 -16.73 -1.11 17.49
CA PHE A 81 -16.89 -0.85 18.92
C PHE A 81 -17.32 -2.10 19.68
N LYS A 82 -16.78 -2.29 20.89
CA LYS A 82 -17.02 -3.46 21.74
C LYS A 82 -17.45 -3.00 23.15
N PRO A 83 -18.77 -2.99 23.46
CA PRO A 83 -19.91 -3.28 22.58
C PRO A 83 -20.25 -2.12 21.63
N GLY A 84 -21.01 -2.38 20.57
CA GLY A 84 -21.52 -1.34 19.67
C GLY A 84 -21.49 -1.69 18.18
N GLY A 85 -20.68 -2.67 17.80
CA GLY A 85 -20.63 -3.19 16.43
C GLY A 85 -19.79 -2.35 15.46
N PRO A 86 -19.75 -2.76 14.18
CA PRO A 86 -18.96 -2.10 13.15
C PRO A 86 -19.67 -0.87 12.56
N PHE A 87 -18.91 0.18 12.36
CA PHE A 87 -19.28 1.37 11.59
C PHE A 87 -18.22 1.60 10.53
N GLU A 88 -18.63 2.03 9.36
CA GLU A 88 -17.72 2.25 8.24
C GLU A 88 -18.02 3.60 7.59
N LYS A 89 -16.98 4.33 7.20
CA LYS A 89 -17.08 5.61 6.50
C LYS A 89 -16.09 5.68 5.36
N GLN A 90 -16.52 6.29 4.26
CA GLN A 90 -15.66 6.57 3.12
C GLN A 90 -14.75 7.77 3.44
N VAL A 91 -13.52 7.70 2.94
CA VAL A 91 -12.56 8.80 2.88
C VAL A 91 -12.38 9.14 1.41
N ASP A 92 -12.82 10.33 0.99
CA ASP A 92 -12.86 10.68 -0.43
C ASP A 92 -11.48 10.97 -1.00
N ARG A 93 -10.59 11.56 -0.18
CA ARG A 93 -9.28 11.99 -0.64
C ARG A 93 -8.29 12.11 0.50
N VAL A 94 -7.11 11.52 0.30
CA VAL A 94 -5.92 11.76 1.13
C VAL A 94 -4.77 12.09 0.20
N ILE A 95 -4.02 13.14 0.52
CA ILE A 95 -2.81 13.49 -0.24
C ILE A 95 -1.63 12.69 0.34
N PRO A 96 -0.72 12.16 -0.49
CA PRO A 96 0.47 11.48 0.02
C PRO A 96 1.26 12.35 0.99
N GLY A 97 1.71 11.77 2.12
CA GLY A 97 2.42 12.48 3.18
C GLY A 97 1.52 13.32 4.11
N SER A 98 0.20 13.31 3.92
CA SER A 98 -0.76 14.03 4.76
C SER A 98 -1.58 13.10 5.65
N THR A 99 -2.44 13.69 6.48
CA THR A 99 -3.41 12.99 7.32
C THR A 99 -4.84 13.37 6.98
N ALA A 100 -5.78 12.51 7.36
CA ALA A 100 -7.22 12.79 7.29
C ALA A 100 -7.93 12.31 8.55
N ASP A 101 -8.84 13.14 9.08
CA ASP A 101 -9.64 12.82 10.27
C ASP A 101 -11.02 12.29 9.86
N VAL A 102 -11.40 11.13 10.40
CA VAL A 102 -12.70 10.48 10.19
C VAL A 102 -13.40 10.32 11.53
N GLN A 103 -14.60 10.86 11.65
CA GLN A 103 -15.33 10.87 12.92
C GLN A 103 -16.39 9.77 12.97
N PHE A 104 -16.43 8.98 14.04
CA PHE A 104 -17.43 7.94 14.30
C PHE A 104 -18.16 8.24 15.60
N ALA A 105 -19.50 8.24 15.57
CA ALA A 105 -20.28 8.37 16.80
C ALA A 105 -19.99 7.18 17.72
N ILE A 106 -19.59 7.45 18.96
CA ILE A 106 -19.35 6.38 19.93
C ILE A 106 -20.71 5.88 20.43
N PRO A 107 -21.03 4.57 20.32
CA PRO A 107 -22.30 4.04 20.78
C PRO A 107 -22.50 4.31 22.29
N PRO A 108 -23.71 4.74 22.73
CA PRO A 108 -23.96 5.06 24.14
C PRO A 108 -23.61 3.94 25.12
N GLY A 109 -23.76 2.68 24.70
CA GLY A 109 -23.43 1.49 25.51
C GLY A 109 -21.96 1.09 25.52
N CYS A 110 -21.09 1.77 24.76
CA CYS A 110 -19.69 1.35 24.61
C CYS A 110 -18.90 1.49 25.93
N PHE A 111 -19.20 2.53 26.73
CA PHE A 111 -18.47 2.83 27.96
C PHE A 111 -18.93 1.98 29.16
N ASN A 112 -18.57 0.69 29.14
CA ASN A 112 -18.85 -0.25 30.23
C ASN A 112 -17.69 -1.25 30.46
N PRO A 113 -16.65 -0.92 31.26
CA PRO A 113 -16.36 0.38 31.87
C PRO A 113 -15.76 1.40 30.89
N ASP A 114 -15.08 0.92 29.85
CA ASP A 114 -14.43 1.75 28.82
C ASP A 114 -14.88 1.34 27.43
N CYS A 115 -14.72 2.24 26.48
CA CYS A 115 -15.05 1.96 25.10
C CYS A 115 -13.84 1.35 24.37
N LYS A 116 -13.87 0.03 24.16
CA LYS A 116 -12.88 -0.69 23.36
C LYS A 116 -13.30 -0.69 21.89
N PHE A 117 -12.33 -0.62 20.99
CA PHE A 117 -12.61 -0.66 19.56
C PHE A 117 -11.42 -1.19 18.75
N THR A 118 -11.72 -1.64 17.53
CA THR A 118 -10.72 -2.00 16.52
C THR A 118 -10.91 -1.09 15.30
N ILE A 119 -9.84 -0.43 14.86
CA ILE A 119 -9.79 0.37 13.63
C ILE A 119 -9.24 -0.51 12.50
N THR A 120 -9.82 -0.40 11.31
CA THR A 120 -9.29 -0.97 10.07
C THR A 120 -9.30 0.09 8.99
N ILE A 121 -8.11 0.51 8.56
CA ILE A 121 -7.91 1.44 7.45
C ILE A 121 -7.98 0.67 6.12
N ASP A 122 -8.59 1.29 5.12
CA ASP A 122 -8.88 0.64 3.82
C ASP A 122 -9.53 -0.74 3.99
N SER A 123 -10.61 -0.78 4.77
CA SER A 123 -11.31 -2.02 5.18
C SER A 123 -11.84 -2.86 4.03
N ARG A 124 -11.96 -2.28 2.84
CA ARG A 124 -12.40 -2.95 1.60
C ARG A 124 -11.26 -3.20 0.61
N ASN A 125 -10.02 -2.90 1.00
CA ASN A 125 -8.82 -3.14 0.20
C ASN A 125 -8.85 -2.42 -1.18
N ASN A 126 -9.31 -1.16 -1.20
CA ASN A 126 -9.42 -0.34 -2.40
C ASN A 126 -8.07 0.24 -2.84
N ILE A 127 -7.16 0.50 -1.89
CA ILE A 127 -5.84 1.06 -2.16
C ILE A 127 -4.83 -0.07 -2.21
N ARG A 128 -3.98 -0.08 -3.24
CA ARG A 128 -2.86 -1.02 -3.29
C ARG A 128 -1.68 -0.41 -2.53
N GLU A 129 -1.42 -0.95 -1.34
CA GLU A 129 -0.43 -0.39 -0.41
C GLU A 129 0.89 -1.17 -0.42
N SER A 130 1.91 -0.61 0.21
CA SER A 130 3.18 -1.28 0.48
C SER A 130 3.08 -2.31 1.59
N ASP A 131 2.36 -1.99 2.65
CA ASP A 131 2.04 -2.85 3.77
C ASP A 131 0.53 -2.76 4.05
N LYS A 132 -0.07 -3.90 4.39
CA LYS A 132 -1.49 -4.01 4.76
C LYS A 132 -1.65 -4.48 6.20
N SER A 133 -0.56 -4.92 6.81
CA SER A 133 -0.56 -5.50 8.16
C SER A 133 -0.69 -4.42 9.24
N ASN A 134 -0.32 -3.18 8.92
CA ASN A 134 -0.39 -2.02 9.81
C ASN A 134 -1.71 -1.23 9.69
N ASN A 135 -2.63 -1.64 8.83
CA ASN A 135 -3.95 -1.02 8.69
C ASN A 135 -4.88 -1.27 9.89
N VAL A 136 -4.51 -2.20 10.79
CA VAL A 136 -5.34 -2.62 11.92
C VAL A 136 -4.73 -2.16 13.24
N ALA A 137 -5.53 -1.46 14.05
CA ALA A 137 -5.13 -1.08 15.40
C ALA A 137 -6.26 -1.30 16.41
N ASN A 138 -5.90 -1.64 17.64
CA ASN A 138 -6.83 -1.73 18.76
C ASN A 138 -6.69 -0.49 19.64
N GLY A 139 -7.82 0.07 20.06
CA GLY A 139 -7.87 1.23 20.94
C GLY A 139 -8.84 1.05 22.10
N ARG A 140 -8.67 1.92 23.10
CA ARG A 140 -9.54 2.00 24.28
C ARG A 140 -9.67 3.46 24.67
N CYS A 141 -10.91 3.93 24.74
CA CYS A 141 -11.23 5.24 25.29
C CYS A 141 -11.75 5.09 26.72
N PRO A 142 -11.10 5.71 27.72
CA PRO A 142 -11.63 5.71 29.08
C PRO A 142 -12.93 6.50 29.16
N ARG A 143 -13.79 6.10 30.10
CA ARG A 143 -14.93 6.93 30.49
C ARG A 143 -14.39 8.20 31.17
N SER A 144 -14.61 9.34 30.54
CA SER A 144 -14.27 10.69 31.05
C SER A 144 -15.20 11.11 32.16
#